data_AF-A0AAV9UZJ7-F1
#
_entry.id   AF-A0AAV9UZJ7-F1
#
_cell.length_a   1.000
_cell.length_b   1.000
_cell.length_c   1.000
_cell.angle_alpha   90.00
_cell.angle_beta   90.00
_cell.angle_gamma   90.00
#
_symmetry.space_group_name_H-M   'P 1'
#
loop_
_entity.id
_entity.type
_entity.pdbx_description
1 polymer ?
#
loop_
_entity_poly.entity_id
_entity_poly.type
_entity_poly.pdbx_seq_one_letter_code
_entity_poly.pdbx_strand_id
1 'polypeptide(L)'
;MNDSAFNPDIVNPKTPEERAFAKLDHVNLWAKVSTVRDLLGLSLQPGDHQDIQNSLDVMWSNLRKSVRQLSQKHDFFDDSIANELIILEEFLDIPEIRRLSGIGHWDGNRRPPRMKCEPATVVRWFINNRREAVKHAHNLAVRKGSYSSQTSAGGGADYEASTSASTSDR
;
A
#
# COMPACT_ATOMS: atom_id res chain seq x y z
N MET A 1 -6.56 12.38 38.39
CA MET A 1 -6.71 10.98 37.96
C MET A 1 -6.43 10.93 36.48
N ASN A 2 -5.22 10.49 36.13
CA ASN A 2 -4.87 10.08 34.77
C ASN A 2 -5.14 8.59 34.69
N ASP A 3 -6.19 8.22 33.97
CA ASP A 3 -6.49 6.83 33.62
C ASP A 3 -5.99 6.60 32.18
N SER A 4 -4.67 6.69 32.02
CA SER A 4 -3.99 5.78 31.11
C SER A 4 -3.98 4.44 31.82
N ALA A 5 -4.29 3.32 31.19
CA ALA A 5 -3.80 2.10 31.82
C ALA A 5 -3.44 0.95 30.91
N PHE A 6 -3.48 1.07 29.57
CA PHE A 6 -2.73 0.09 28.77
C PHE A 6 -2.11 0.55 27.45
N ASN A 7 -2.50 1.67 26.82
CA ASN A 7 -1.75 2.16 25.65
C ASN A 7 -2.00 3.63 25.30
N PRO A 8 -0.96 4.49 25.21
CA PRO A 8 -1.09 5.86 24.70
C PRO A 8 -1.38 5.95 23.20
N ASP A 9 -1.33 4.82 22.48
CA ASP A 9 -1.72 4.66 21.07
C ASP A 9 -3.21 4.28 20.87
N ILE A 10 -4.03 4.30 21.94
CA ILE A 10 -5.47 4.13 21.79
C ILE A 10 -6.04 5.44 21.24
N VAL A 11 -6.21 5.40 19.93
CA VAL A 11 -7.02 6.26 19.09
C VAL A 11 -8.29 6.70 19.82
N ASN A 12 -8.26 7.88 20.42
CA ASN A 12 -9.40 8.46 21.11
C ASN A 12 -9.98 9.57 20.21
N PRO A 13 -11.05 9.31 19.45
CA PRO A 13 -11.60 10.27 18.50
C PRO A 13 -12.12 11.51 19.23
N LYS A 14 -11.66 12.69 18.80
CA LYS A 14 -11.95 14.00 19.40
C LYS A 14 -13.09 14.71 18.69
N THR A 15 -13.20 14.57 17.36
CA THR A 15 -14.28 15.23 16.59
C THR A 15 -15.50 14.32 16.39
N PRO A 16 -16.68 14.88 16.04
CA PRO A 16 -17.84 14.07 15.63
C PRO A 16 -17.56 13.19 14.42
N GLU A 17 -16.78 13.68 13.46
CA GLU A 17 -16.40 12.97 12.23
C GLU A 17 -15.49 11.79 12.55
N GLU A 18 -14.47 12.00 13.40
CA GLU A 18 -13.61 10.93 13.89
C GLU A 18 -14.41 9.86 14.65
N ARG A 19 -15.40 10.28 15.45
CA ARG A 19 -16.29 9.37 16.17
C ARG A 19 -17.23 8.60 15.25
N ALA A 20 -17.69 9.20 14.15
CA ALA A 20 -18.51 8.53 13.16
C ALA A 20 -17.68 7.54 12.35
N PHE A 21 -16.49 7.93 11.94
CA PHE A 21 -15.55 7.09 11.21
C PHE A 21 -15.11 5.88 12.04
N ALA A 22 -14.79 6.08 13.32
CA ALA A 22 -14.43 5.00 14.24
C ALA A 22 -15.52 3.93 14.43
N LYS A 23 -16.78 4.24 14.12
CA LYS A 23 -17.90 3.29 14.20
C LYS A 23 -18.06 2.44 12.95
N LEU A 24 -17.39 2.79 11.86
CA LEU A 24 -17.48 2.04 10.62
C LEU A 24 -16.70 0.73 10.74
N ASP A 25 -17.31 -0.35 10.26
CA ASP A 25 -16.59 -1.61 10.09
C ASP A 25 -15.72 -1.50 8.83
N HIS A 26 -14.42 -1.70 9.00
CA HIS A 26 -13.44 -1.61 7.92
C HIS A 26 -13.19 -2.98 7.30
N VAL A 27 -12.76 -2.99 6.03
CA VAL A 27 -12.32 -4.22 5.39
C VAL A 27 -11.10 -4.78 6.12
N ASN A 28 -11.21 -6.05 6.52
CA ASN A 28 -10.14 -6.79 7.18
C ASN A 28 -8.83 -6.69 6.36
N LEU A 29 -7.71 -6.37 7.02
CA LEU A 29 -6.41 -6.19 6.36
C LEU A 29 -5.98 -7.42 5.53
N TRP A 30 -6.44 -8.62 5.93
CA TRP A 30 -6.14 -9.89 5.27
C TRP A 30 -7.11 -10.23 4.12
N ALA A 31 -8.07 -9.33 3.82
CA ALA A 31 -8.98 -9.53 2.71
C ALA A 31 -8.19 -9.68 1.40
N LYS A 32 -8.59 -10.67 0.59
CA LYS A 32 -7.99 -10.92 -0.72
C LYS A 32 -8.26 -9.72 -1.63
N VAL A 33 -7.27 -9.41 -2.48
CA VAL A 33 -7.39 -8.34 -3.49
C VAL A 33 -8.63 -8.52 -4.35
N SER A 34 -9.00 -9.75 -4.72
CA SER A 34 -10.22 -10.03 -5.48
C SER A 34 -11.48 -9.55 -4.76
N THR A 35 -11.60 -9.81 -3.45
CA THR A 35 -12.74 -9.39 -2.64
C THR A 35 -12.85 -7.86 -2.59
N VAL A 36 -11.73 -7.16 -2.38
CA VAL A 36 -11.73 -5.70 -2.35
C VAL A 36 -12.06 -5.11 -3.72
N ARG A 37 -11.52 -5.71 -4.77
CA ARG A 37 -11.81 -5.34 -6.15
C ARG A 37 -13.28 -5.53 -6.50
N ASP A 38 -13.90 -6.62 -6.01
CA ASP A 38 -15.34 -6.87 -6.15
C ASP A 38 -16.19 -5.82 -5.40
N LEU A 39 -15.79 -5.47 -4.17
CA LEU A 39 -16.45 -4.46 -3.33
C LEU A 39 -16.37 -3.06 -3.95
N LEU A 40 -15.25 -2.73 -4.58
CA LEU A 40 -15.06 -1.50 -5.35
C LEU A 40 -15.82 -1.50 -6.69
N GLY A 41 -16.40 -2.63 -7.11
CA GLY A 41 -17.07 -2.74 -8.40
C GLY A 41 -16.12 -2.83 -9.61
N LEU A 42 -14.84 -3.15 -9.35
CA LEU A 42 -13.76 -3.25 -10.33
C LEU A 42 -13.58 -4.67 -10.88
N SER A 43 -14.53 -5.55 -10.61
CA SER A 43 -14.61 -6.89 -11.19
C SER A 43 -15.84 -7.03 -12.07
N LEU A 44 -15.85 -8.06 -12.92
CA LEU A 44 -17.02 -8.41 -13.72
C LEU A 44 -18.18 -8.78 -12.79
N GLN A 45 -19.33 -8.18 -13.04
CA GLN A 45 -20.59 -8.44 -12.37
C GLN A 45 -21.49 -9.29 -13.29
N PRO A 46 -22.49 -10.00 -12.73
CA PRO A 46 -23.45 -10.71 -13.55
C PRO A 46 -24.13 -9.78 -14.56
N GLY A 47 -24.13 -10.14 -15.84
CA GLY A 47 -24.68 -9.34 -16.93
C GLY A 47 -23.71 -8.36 -17.58
N ASP A 48 -22.50 -8.20 -17.05
CA ASP A 48 -21.44 -7.49 -17.77
C ASP A 48 -20.96 -8.28 -18.98
N HIS A 49 -20.76 -7.59 -20.09
CA HIS A 49 -20.07 -8.15 -21.24
C HIS A 49 -18.56 -8.27 -20.98
N GLN A 50 -17.85 -9.18 -21.65
CA GLN A 50 -16.45 -9.51 -21.32
C GLN A 50 -15.45 -8.42 -21.78
N ASP A 51 -15.83 -7.61 -22.77
CA ASP A 51 -15.05 -6.49 -23.32
C ASP A 51 -14.69 -5.41 -22.29
N ILE A 52 -15.47 -5.32 -21.22
CA ILE A 52 -15.32 -4.30 -20.18
C ILE A 52 -14.16 -4.61 -19.23
N GLN A 53 -13.71 -5.87 -19.20
CA GLN A 53 -12.70 -6.36 -18.27
C GLN A 53 -11.41 -5.52 -18.37
N ASN A 54 -10.99 -5.21 -19.60
CA ASN A 54 -9.83 -4.36 -19.86
C ASN A 54 -9.99 -2.96 -19.23
N SER A 55 -11.16 -2.36 -19.33
CA SER A 55 -11.44 -1.05 -18.72
C SER A 55 -11.38 -1.11 -17.19
N LEU A 56 -11.91 -2.18 -16.60
CA LEU A 56 -11.86 -2.39 -15.15
C LEU A 56 -10.42 -2.63 -14.66
N ASP A 57 -9.61 -3.37 -15.41
CA ASP A 57 -8.18 -3.59 -15.12
C ASP A 57 -7.39 -2.29 -15.19
N VAL A 58 -7.65 -1.43 -16.19
CA VAL A 58 -7.04 -0.11 -16.30
C VAL A 58 -7.43 0.77 -15.11
N MET A 59 -8.71 0.82 -14.75
CA MET A 59 -9.18 1.57 -13.57
C MET A 59 -8.52 1.06 -12.29
N TRP A 60 -8.41 -0.25 -12.10
CA TRP A 60 -7.69 -0.82 -10.95
C TRP A 60 -6.21 -0.43 -10.93
N SER A 61 -5.56 -0.44 -12.09
CA SER A 61 -4.17 0.00 -12.22
C SER A 61 -3.98 1.47 -11.84
N ASN A 62 -4.88 2.35 -12.33
CA ASN A 62 -4.85 3.77 -12.01
C ASN A 62 -5.13 4.02 -10.53
N LEU A 63 -6.14 3.36 -9.95
CA LEU A 63 -6.44 3.46 -8.52
C LEU A 63 -5.21 3.12 -7.66
N ARG A 64 -4.50 2.03 -7.98
CA ARG A 64 -3.26 1.67 -7.28
C ARG A 64 -2.17 2.72 -7.40
N LYS A 65 -2.05 3.39 -8.56
CA LYS A 65 -1.10 4.50 -8.74
C LYS A 65 -1.48 5.69 -7.87
N SER A 66 -2.75 6.07 -7.85
CA SER A 66 -3.26 7.17 -7.03
C SER A 66 -3.06 6.89 -5.53
N VAL A 67 -3.37 5.68 -5.06
CA VAL A 67 -3.12 5.28 -3.66
C VAL A 67 -1.62 5.31 -3.32
N ARG A 68 -0.75 4.93 -4.27
CA ARG A 68 0.70 5.06 -4.08
C ARG A 68 1.12 6.52 -3.92
N GLN A 69 0.54 7.44 -4.68
CA GLN A 69 0.80 8.88 -4.55
C GLN A 69 0.31 9.41 -3.20
N LEU A 70 -0.88 9.00 -2.74
CA LEU A 70 -1.36 9.33 -1.39
C LEU A 70 -0.36 8.89 -0.32
N SER A 71 0.21 7.68 -0.43
CA SER A 71 1.22 7.18 0.52
C SER A 71 2.57 7.90 0.47
N GLN A 72 2.80 8.74 -0.54
CA GLN A 72 3.98 9.60 -0.62
C GLN A 72 3.71 10.98 -0.01
N LYS A 73 2.44 11.39 0.01
CA LYS A 73 1.99 12.68 0.56
C LYS A 73 1.68 12.59 2.06
N HIS A 74 1.08 11.49 2.48
CA HIS A 74 0.66 11.24 3.86
C HIS A 74 1.44 10.09 4.47
N ASP A 75 1.70 10.17 5.77
CA ASP A 75 2.36 9.10 6.49
C ASP A 75 1.37 7.96 6.77
N PHE A 76 1.41 6.92 5.95
CA PHE A 76 0.58 5.73 6.16
C PHE A 76 0.99 4.92 7.39
N PHE A 77 2.13 5.24 8.04
CA PHE A 77 2.51 4.61 9.30
C PHE A 77 1.90 5.28 10.52
N ASP A 78 1.42 6.52 10.40
CA ASP A 78 0.59 7.18 11.41
C ASP A 78 -0.81 6.55 11.42
N ASP A 79 -1.13 5.90 12.54
CA ASP A 79 -2.38 5.18 12.76
C ASP A 79 -3.47 6.04 13.39
N SER A 80 -3.28 7.36 13.44
CA SER A 80 -4.29 8.27 13.96
C SER A 80 -5.53 8.35 13.05
N ILE A 81 -6.74 8.39 13.65
CA ILE A 81 -7.98 8.58 12.88
C ILE A 81 -7.94 9.90 12.09
N ALA A 82 -7.34 10.94 12.65
CA ALA A 82 -7.22 12.23 11.98
C ALA A 82 -6.51 12.08 10.62
N ASN A 83 -5.39 11.35 10.60
CA ASN A 83 -4.66 11.07 9.37
C ASN A 83 -5.47 10.19 8.40
N GLU A 84 -6.17 9.18 8.91
CA GLU A 84 -7.04 8.34 8.07
C GLU A 84 -8.20 9.10 7.43
N LEU A 85 -8.79 10.06 8.15
CA LEU A 85 -9.83 10.92 7.60
C LEU A 85 -9.29 11.80 6.47
N ILE A 86 -8.11 12.39 6.64
CA ILE A 86 -7.45 13.17 5.58
C ILE A 86 -7.20 12.28 4.36
N ILE A 87 -6.71 11.05 4.57
CA ILE A 87 -6.51 10.08 3.49
C ILE A 87 -7.84 9.70 2.83
N LEU A 88 -8.92 9.52 3.61
CA LEU A 88 -10.26 9.25 3.09
C LEU A 88 -10.76 10.37 2.20
N GLU A 89 -10.64 11.64 2.63
CA GLU A 89 -11.07 12.80 1.86
C GLU A 89 -10.40 12.82 0.48
N GLU A 90 -9.07 12.65 0.44
CA GLU A 90 -8.35 12.59 -0.83
C GLU A 90 -8.64 11.32 -1.64
N PHE A 91 -8.88 10.20 -0.97
CA PHE A 91 -9.28 8.95 -1.61
C PHE A 91 -10.64 9.09 -2.31
N LEU A 92 -11.59 9.78 -1.69
CA LEU A 92 -12.91 10.09 -2.26
C LEU A 92 -12.80 10.97 -3.51
N ASP A 93 -11.74 11.77 -3.62
CA ASP A 93 -11.49 12.62 -4.79
C ASP A 93 -10.83 11.90 -5.97
N ILE A 94 -10.36 10.66 -5.79
CA ILE A 94 -9.78 9.87 -6.88
C ILE A 94 -10.84 9.66 -7.98
N PRO A 95 -10.56 9.97 -9.26
CA PRO A 95 -11.53 9.88 -10.35
C PRO A 95 -12.22 8.52 -10.47
N GLU A 96 -11.49 7.42 -10.29
CA GLU A 96 -12.05 6.08 -10.28
C GLU A 96 -13.05 5.88 -9.13
N ILE A 97 -12.72 6.34 -7.92
CA ILE A 97 -13.61 6.23 -6.75
C ILE A 97 -14.86 7.06 -6.96
N ARG A 98 -14.73 8.33 -7.39
CA ARG A 98 -15.86 9.20 -7.75
C ARG A 98 -16.79 8.57 -8.79
N ARG A 99 -16.20 7.93 -9.81
CA ARG A 99 -16.98 7.22 -10.85
C ARG A 99 -17.73 6.02 -10.26
N LEU A 100 -17.06 5.20 -9.44
CA LEU A 100 -17.61 3.96 -8.90
C LEU A 100 -18.67 4.19 -7.81
N SER A 101 -18.51 5.24 -7.00
CA SER A 101 -19.45 5.68 -5.96
C SER A 101 -20.64 6.46 -6.51
N GLY A 102 -20.61 6.86 -7.79
CA GLY A 102 -21.66 7.67 -8.42
C GLY A 102 -21.52 9.18 -8.20
N ILE A 103 -20.48 9.65 -7.51
CA ILE A 103 -20.25 11.07 -7.21
C ILE A 103 -19.67 11.79 -8.45
N GLY A 104 -20.45 12.62 -9.15
CA GLY A 104 -19.98 13.51 -10.25
C GLY A 104 -20.95 13.70 -11.42
N HIS A 105 -20.73 14.75 -12.23
CA HIS A 105 -21.57 15.13 -13.37
C HIS A 105 -21.43 14.18 -14.59
N TRP A 106 -22.53 14.04 -15.32
CA TRP A 106 -22.72 13.18 -16.49
C TRP A 106 -21.79 13.54 -17.66
N ASP A 107 -20.98 12.60 -18.14
CA ASP A 107 -20.12 12.73 -19.33
C ASP A 107 -20.57 11.86 -20.52
N GLY A 108 -21.77 11.26 -20.44
CA GLY A 108 -22.34 10.40 -21.48
C GLY A 108 -21.80 8.96 -21.52
N ASN A 109 -20.77 8.63 -20.73
CA ASN A 109 -20.13 7.30 -20.72
C ASN A 109 -20.21 6.58 -19.36
N ARG A 110 -20.91 7.17 -18.38
CA ARG A 110 -21.06 6.56 -17.05
C ARG A 110 -21.92 5.31 -17.08
N ARG A 111 -21.29 4.18 -16.82
CA ARG A 111 -21.95 2.98 -16.29
C ARG A 111 -22.58 3.30 -14.94
N PRO A 112 -23.66 2.61 -14.54
CA PRO A 112 -24.27 2.78 -13.23
C PRO A 112 -23.22 2.62 -12.11
N PRO A 113 -23.41 3.23 -10.93
CA PRO A 113 -22.55 3.03 -9.77
C PRO A 113 -22.34 1.53 -9.52
N ARG A 114 -21.08 1.11 -9.37
CA ARG A 114 -20.71 -0.31 -9.25
C ARG A 114 -20.23 -0.68 -7.86
N MET A 115 -19.88 0.32 -7.06
CA MET A 115 -19.33 0.13 -5.73
C MET A 115 -20.40 -0.42 -4.79
N LYS A 116 -20.07 -1.50 -4.08
CA LYS A 116 -20.99 -2.23 -3.18
C LYS A 116 -20.79 -1.88 -1.71
N CYS A 117 -19.85 -1.00 -1.41
CA CYS A 117 -19.48 -0.61 -0.04
C CYS A 117 -19.23 0.89 0.06
N GLU A 118 -19.26 1.41 1.27
CA GLU A 118 -18.81 2.77 1.53
C GLU A 118 -17.29 2.87 1.30
N PRO A 119 -16.77 3.94 0.67
CA PRO A 119 -15.33 4.13 0.47
C PRO A 119 -14.53 4.11 1.76
N ALA A 120 -15.10 4.64 2.84
CA ALA A 120 -14.50 4.60 4.17
C ALA A 120 -14.21 3.17 4.67
N THR A 121 -15.03 2.19 4.28
CA THR A 121 -14.81 0.78 4.62
C THR A 121 -13.53 0.23 3.96
N VAL A 122 -13.15 0.69 2.77
CA VAL A 122 -11.98 0.18 2.02
C VAL A 122 -10.69 0.97 2.22
N VAL A 123 -10.74 2.22 2.69
CA VAL A 123 -9.55 3.05 2.91
C VAL A 123 -8.53 2.38 3.84
N ARG A 124 -8.99 1.88 4.99
CA ARG A 124 -8.12 1.23 5.98
C ARG A 124 -7.40 0.00 5.41
N TRP A 125 -8.06 -0.75 4.52
CA TRP A 125 -7.41 -1.87 3.81
C TRP A 125 -6.26 -1.40 2.91
N PHE A 126 -6.46 -0.31 2.15
CA PHE A 126 -5.40 0.25 1.31
C PHE A 126 -4.20 0.72 2.13
N ILE A 127 -4.46 1.40 3.26
CA ILE A 127 -3.41 1.85 4.18
C ILE A 127 -2.59 0.65 4.68
N ASN A 128 -3.27 -0.36 5.24
CA ASN A 128 -2.61 -1.54 5.78
C ASN A 128 -1.83 -2.31 4.72
N ASN A 129 -2.44 -2.54 3.54
CA ASN A 129 -1.78 -3.26 2.45
C ASN A 129 -0.53 -2.52 1.96
N ARG A 130 -0.58 -1.19 1.90
CA ARG A 130 0.56 -0.37 1.50
C ARG A 130 1.69 -0.41 2.53
N ARG A 131 1.38 -0.32 3.83
CA ARG A 131 2.37 -0.47 4.92
C ARG A 131 3.08 -1.82 4.82
N GLU A 132 2.33 -2.90 4.68
CA GLU A 132 2.88 -4.25 4.57
C GLU A 132 3.75 -4.42 3.31
N ALA A 133 3.35 -3.85 2.17
CA ALA A 133 4.16 -3.87 0.95
C ALA A 133 5.52 -3.15 1.14
N VAL A 134 5.53 -2.01 1.85
CA VAL A 134 6.75 -1.26 2.15
C VAL A 134 7.64 -2.02 3.13
N LYS A 135 7.08 -2.57 4.22
CA LYS A 135 7.82 -3.41 5.18
C LYS A 135 8.45 -4.62 4.50
N HIS A 136 7.71 -5.31 3.64
CA HIS A 136 8.21 -6.47 2.90
C HIS A 136 9.37 -6.08 1.96
N ALA A 137 9.23 -4.98 1.22
CA ALA A 137 10.30 -4.48 0.35
C ALA A 137 11.56 -4.11 1.15
N HIS A 138 11.41 -3.48 2.32
CA HIS A 138 12.51 -3.18 3.22
C HIS A 138 13.20 -4.45 3.73
N ASN A 139 12.44 -5.43 4.22
CA ASN A 139 12.98 -6.70 4.72
C ASN A 139 13.76 -7.46 3.63
N LEU A 140 13.28 -7.45 2.39
CA LEU A 140 13.99 -8.03 1.26
C LEU A 140 15.29 -7.28 0.95
N ALA A 141 15.28 -5.94 1.00
CA ALA A 141 16.46 -5.12 0.76
C ALA A 141 17.53 -5.33 1.85
N VAL A 142 17.12 -5.38 3.12
CA VAL A 142 18.01 -5.68 4.26
C VAL A 142 18.65 -7.05 4.08
N ARG A 143 17.86 -8.10 3.80
CA ARG A 143 18.40 -9.45 3.55
C ARG A 143 19.42 -9.45 2.40
N LYS A 144 19.15 -8.77 1.28
CA LYS A 144 20.09 -8.67 0.16
C LYS A 144 21.37 -7.89 0.52
N GLY A 145 21.25 -6.82 1.31
CA GLY A 145 22.38 -6.03 1.81
C GLY A 145 23.26 -6.78 2.83
N SER A 146 22.66 -7.67 3.63
CA SER A 146 23.38 -8.53 4.58
C SER A 146 24.26 -9.59 3.87
N TYR A 147 23.89 -10.03 2.67
CA TYR A 147 24.72 -10.95 1.88
C TYR A 147 25.89 -10.28 1.16
N SER A 148 25.78 -8.98 0.83
CA SER A 148 26.87 -8.22 0.19
C SER A 148 27.95 -7.73 1.16
N SER A 149 27.73 -7.85 2.47
CA SER A 149 28.67 -7.41 3.51
C SER A 149 29.50 -8.55 4.14
N GLN A 150 29.30 -9.79 3.71
CA GLN A 150 30.08 -10.96 4.17
C GLN A 150 31.18 -11.41 3.19
N THR A 151 31.34 -10.80 2.01
CA THR A 151 32.41 -11.15 1.06
C THR A 151 33.69 -10.32 1.17
N SER A 152 33.81 -9.45 2.18
CA SER A 152 35.00 -8.60 2.38
C SER A 152 35.72 -8.79 3.72
N ALA A 153 35.43 -9.86 4.46
CA ALA A 153 36.17 -10.19 5.67
C ALA A 153 36.33 -11.71 5.87
N GLY A 154 37.45 -12.27 5.40
CA GLY A 154 37.94 -13.56 5.89
C GLY A 154 38.62 -14.47 4.86
N GLY A 155 39.95 -14.56 4.94
CA GLY A 155 40.79 -15.60 4.32
C GLY A 155 42.05 -14.99 3.71
N GLY A 156 43.25 -15.02 4.30
CA GLY A 156 43.81 -15.94 5.29
C GLY A 156 44.92 -16.77 4.62
N ALA A 157 46.16 -16.47 5.01
CA ALA A 157 47.37 -17.31 5.01
C ALA A 157 48.00 -17.81 3.68
N ASP A 158 49.30 -17.47 3.58
CA ASP A 158 50.45 -18.30 3.16
C ASP A 158 50.51 -18.93 1.76
N TYR A 159 51.49 -18.47 0.98
CA TYR A 159 52.25 -19.30 0.05
C TYR A 159 53.70 -18.78 -0.06
N GLU A 160 54.63 -19.52 0.53
CA GLU A 160 56.02 -19.52 0.08
C GLU A 160 56.08 -20.12 -1.33
N ALA A 161 56.77 -19.46 -2.25
CA ALA A 161 57.40 -20.12 -3.39
C ALA A 161 58.62 -19.31 -3.86
N SER A 162 59.79 -19.94 -3.69
CA SER A 162 61.09 -19.50 -4.18
C SER A 162 61.24 -19.69 -5.70
N THR A 163 62.26 -19.02 -6.26
CA THR A 163 62.87 -19.14 -7.63
C THR A 163 62.06 -18.53 -8.78
N SER A 164 62.59 -17.73 -9.71
CA SER A 164 63.90 -17.62 -10.41
C SER A 164 64.02 -16.18 -10.98
N ALA A 165 65.15 -15.52 -11.27
CA ALA A 165 66.24 -15.81 -12.21
C ALA A 165 67.29 -14.68 -12.07
N SER A 166 68.59 -14.96 -11.97
CA SER A 166 69.56 -14.91 -13.07
C SER A 166 69.53 -13.61 -13.89
N THR A 167 70.33 -12.61 -13.46
CA THR A 167 70.82 -11.53 -14.31
C THR A 167 72.34 -11.65 -14.43
N SER A 168 72.78 -12.18 -15.58
CA SER A 168 74.05 -11.78 -16.17
C SER A 168 73.83 -10.42 -16.81
N ASP A 169 74.64 -9.43 -16.48
CA ASP A 169 75.17 -8.52 -17.49
C ASP A 169 76.47 -7.88 -16.99
N ARG A 170 77.28 -7.55 -17.98
CA ARG A 170 78.73 -7.28 -18.01
C ARG A 170 79.23 -6.15 -17.13
#